data_AF-A0A1F3KEZ3-F1
#
_entry.id   AF-A0A1F3KEZ3-F1
#
_cell.length_a   1.000
_cell.length_b   1.000
_cell.length_c   1.000
_cell.angle_alpha   90.00
_cell.angle_beta   90.00
_cell.angle_gamma   90.00
#
_symmetry.space_group_name_H-M   'P 1'
#
loop_
_entity.id
_entity.type
_entity.pdbx_description
1 polymer ?
#
loop_
_entity_poly.entity_id
_entity_poly.type
_entity_poly.pdbx_seq_one_letter_code
_entity_poly.pdbx_strand_id
1 'polypeptide(L)'
;MQFNLVYHIADSLIAKFLNKNEYTTDDLKSIKTSDERIGASQRFLIGTINSGFSKESHKELTLDMTEKYLYHLNFDFNPREIIGDDPETNADSLYGNNDVAGPRADHGTFVAGIIAAVRNNNIGCDGVAENAKIMALRVVPNGDERDKDVANAIRYAVDNGAKIINLSFGKDFSPQKELVDRALKYAGQKNVLVVHAAGNEGDNNDVEIRYPTNRDSQNKPLLQSWLDVGASSMKKGKNFPGFFSNYGKINVDLFAPGVDVFSLTPGSKYSVKSGTSFAAPVVSGVAALIMGAYPDLSADAVRDILLKSVQKYNKKVFLPSIKDKKSKKVKFENLSVTGGVVNAWNALKIAASYKK
;
A
#
# COMPACT_ATOMS: atom_id res chain seq x y z
N MET A 1 -13.11 -17.30 12.08
CA MET A 1 -13.52 -17.84 13.39
C MET A 1 -13.06 -19.28 13.61
N GLN A 2 -13.33 -20.22 12.68
CA GLN A 2 -13.05 -21.65 12.89
C GLN A 2 -11.56 -22.04 12.95
N PHE A 3 -10.69 -21.43 12.13
CA PHE A 3 -9.24 -21.74 12.11
C PHE A 3 -8.53 -21.36 13.42
N ASN A 4 -8.74 -20.14 13.94
CA ASN A 4 -8.11 -19.68 15.18
C ASN A 4 -8.50 -20.55 16.39
N LEU A 5 -9.76 -20.95 16.46
CA LEU A 5 -10.23 -21.84 17.52
C LEU A 5 -9.53 -23.20 17.46
N VAL A 6 -9.45 -23.79 16.25
CA VAL A 6 -8.75 -25.07 16.03
C VAL A 6 -7.26 -24.96 16.34
N TYR A 7 -6.61 -23.86 15.93
CA TYR A 7 -5.20 -23.63 16.24
C TYR A 7 -4.96 -23.48 17.74
N HIS A 8 -5.77 -22.69 18.45
CA HIS A 8 -5.62 -22.48 19.88
C HIS A 8 -5.85 -23.77 20.69
N ILE A 9 -6.84 -24.58 20.29
CA ILE A 9 -7.08 -25.91 20.88
C ILE A 9 -5.88 -26.83 20.65
N ALA A 10 -5.38 -26.90 19.41
CA ALA A 10 -4.24 -27.74 19.07
C ALA A 10 -2.97 -27.32 19.84
N ASP A 11 -2.67 -26.01 19.88
CA ASP A 11 -1.52 -25.44 20.61
C ASP A 11 -1.60 -25.73 22.11
N SER A 12 -2.79 -25.52 22.72
CA SER A 12 -3.01 -25.78 24.14
C SER A 12 -2.88 -27.25 24.51
N LEU A 13 -3.37 -28.15 23.65
CA LEU A 13 -3.24 -29.59 23.84
C LEU A 13 -1.79 -30.07 23.77
N ILE A 14 -1.02 -29.56 22.80
CA ILE A 14 0.41 -29.88 22.67
C ILE A 14 1.23 -29.30 23.84
N ALA A 15 0.99 -28.04 24.21
CA ALA A 15 1.65 -27.42 25.36
C ALA A 15 1.44 -28.23 26.65
N LYS A 16 0.20 -28.66 26.90
CA LYS A 16 -0.15 -29.49 28.04
C LYS A 16 0.46 -30.89 27.97
N PHE A 17 0.48 -31.52 26.79
CA PHE A 17 1.08 -32.84 26.60
C PHE A 17 2.59 -32.83 26.83
N LEU A 18 3.28 -31.78 26.36
CA LEU A 18 4.72 -31.60 26.55
C LEU A 18 5.09 -31.07 27.94
N ASN A 19 4.09 -30.65 28.73
CA ASN A 19 4.27 -29.92 30.00
C ASN A 19 5.19 -28.69 29.83
N LYS A 20 4.98 -27.94 28.75
CA LYS A 20 5.75 -26.75 28.40
C LYS A 20 4.83 -25.62 27.94
N ASN A 21 5.08 -24.41 28.44
CA ASN A 21 4.38 -23.21 27.97
C ASN A 21 4.86 -22.78 26.56
N GLU A 22 6.12 -23.07 26.23
CA GLU A 22 6.71 -22.86 24.91
C GLU A 22 7.47 -24.11 24.43
N TYR A 23 7.34 -24.42 23.14
CA TYR A 23 7.95 -25.60 22.54
C TYR A 23 8.38 -25.31 21.10
N THR A 24 9.42 -26.00 20.66
CA THR A 24 10.03 -25.84 19.33
C THR A 24 9.36 -26.76 18.30
N THR A 25 9.64 -26.52 17.02
CA THR A 25 9.24 -27.45 15.94
C THR A 25 9.83 -28.85 16.15
N ASP A 26 11.02 -28.94 16.74
CA ASP A 26 11.67 -30.22 17.03
C ASP A 26 11.00 -30.94 18.22
N ASP A 27 10.57 -30.20 19.24
CA ASP A 27 9.70 -30.75 20.30
C ASP A 27 8.42 -31.35 19.68
N LEU A 28 7.77 -30.61 18.78
CA LEU A 28 6.58 -31.07 18.04
C LEU A 28 6.84 -32.34 17.23
N LYS A 29 7.96 -32.43 16.51
CA LYS A 29 8.34 -33.62 15.71
C LYS A 29 8.71 -34.82 16.58
N SER A 30 9.18 -34.59 17.80
CA SER A 30 9.59 -35.64 18.74
C SER A 30 8.42 -36.36 19.42
N ILE A 31 7.21 -35.78 19.37
CA ILE A 31 6.02 -36.35 20.01
C ILE A 31 5.70 -37.71 19.40
N LYS A 32 5.65 -38.73 20.26
CA LYS A 32 5.15 -40.07 19.98
C LYS A 32 3.96 -40.33 20.90
N THR A 33 2.79 -40.58 20.33
CA THR A 33 1.56 -40.76 21.10
C THR A 33 0.60 -41.69 20.36
N SER A 34 -0.20 -42.43 21.12
CA SER A 34 -1.37 -43.18 20.63
C SER A 34 -2.68 -42.40 20.80
N ASP A 35 -2.68 -41.26 21.52
CA ASP A 35 -3.86 -40.40 21.62
C ASP A 35 -4.09 -39.68 20.29
N GLU A 36 -5.21 -40.01 19.65
CA GLU A 36 -5.59 -39.51 18.34
C GLU A 36 -5.70 -37.98 18.30
N ARG A 37 -6.15 -37.34 19.38
CA ARG A 37 -6.31 -35.88 19.46
C ARG A 37 -4.95 -35.18 19.52
N ILE A 38 -4.01 -35.74 20.27
CA ILE A 38 -2.63 -35.22 20.33
C ILE A 38 -1.94 -35.43 18.98
N GLY A 39 -2.08 -36.62 18.37
CA GLY A 39 -1.52 -36.90 17.06
C GLY A 39 -2.11 -36.03 15.94
N ALA A 40 -3.42 -35.74 15.99
CA ALA A 40 -4.07 -34.83 15.05
C ALA A 40 -3.61 -33.37 15.24
N SER A 41 -3.51 -32.90 16.49
CA SER A 41 -3.01 -31.56 16.82
C SER A 41 -1.56 -31.36 16.36
N GLN A 42 -0.70 -32.37 16.59
CA GLN A 42 0.69 -32.39 16.12
C GLN A 42 0.77 -32.26 14.60
N ARG A 43 0.02 -33.07 13.85
CA ARG A 43 -0.01 -33.02 12.37
C ARG A 43 -0.51 -31.68 11.85
N PHE A 44 -1.56 -31.12 12.46
CA PHE A 44 -2.12 -29.83 12.09
C PHE A 44 -1.09 -28.69 12.28
N LEU A 45 -0.42 -28.65 13.43
CA LEU A 45 0.58 -27.61 13.75
C LEU A 45 1.83 -27.73 12.86
N ILE A 46 2.31 -28.94 12.59
CA ILE A 46 3.42 -29.16 11.64
C ILE A 46 3.02 -28.71 10.23
N GLY A 47 1.80 -29.03 9.81
CA GLY A 47 1.27 -28.62 8.50
C GLY A 47 1.21 -27.10 8.34
N THR A 48 0.76 -26.38 9.37
CA THR A 48 0.70 -24.91 9.37
C THR A 48 2.08 -24.26 9.38
N ILE A 49 3.03 -24.80 10.16
CA ILE A 49 4.41 -24.31 10.15
C ILE A 49 5.05 -24.51 8.76
N ASN A 50 4.86 -25.68 8.15
CA ASN A 50 5.39 -25.98 6.82
C ASN A 50 4.78 -25.11 5.73
N SER A 51 3.55 -24.60 5.91
CA SER A 51 2.95 -23.61 5.01
C SER A 51 3.41 -22.18 5.27
N GLY A 52 4.40 -21.97 6.15
CA GLY A 52 4.94 -20.67 6.52
C GLY A 52 4.15 -19.95 7.61
N PHE A 53 3.19 -20.61 8.27
CA PHE A 53 2.35 -20.03 9.30
C PHE A 53 2.84 -20.44 10.70
N SER A 54 3.68 -19.59 11.29
CA SER A 54 4.31 -19.84 12.59
C SER A 54 3.41 -19.51 13.79
N LYS A 55 3.81 -19.91 15.00
CA LYS A 55 3.14 -19.52 16.25
C LYS A 55 3.14 -18.00 16.47
N GLU A 56 4.22 -17.33 16.08
CA GLU A 56 4.29 -15.86 16.09
C GLU A 56 3.29 -15.26 15.10
N SER A 57 3.20 -15.81 13.89
CA SER A 57 2.22 -15.39 12.87
C SER A 57 0.77 -15.57 13.35
N HIS A 58 0.49 -16.63 14.13
CA HIS A 58 -0.82 -16.81 14.77
C HIS A 58 -1.08 -15.78 15.88
N LYS A 59 -0.08 -15.43 16.68
CA LYS A 59 -0.18 -14.42 17.73
C LYS A 59 -0.45 -13.04 17.13
N GLU A 60 0.29 -12.66 16.10
CA GLU A 60 0.06 -11.43 15.33
C GLU A 60 -1.35 -11.40 14.71
N LEU A 61 -1.78 -12.51 14.09
CA LEU A 61 -3.13 -12.62 13.54
C LEU A 61 -4.22 -12.47 14.62
N THR A 62 -3.99 -13.05 15.80
CA THR A 62 -4.94 -13.00 16.90
C THR A 62 -5.02 -11.60 17.49
N LEU A 63 -3.89 -10.90 17.63
CA LEU A 63 -3.85 -9.49 18.03
C LEU A 63 -4.57 -8.62 17.00
N ASP A 64 -4.27 -8.76 15.70
CA ASP A 64 -4.94 -8.02 14.63
C ASP A 64 -6.46 -8.28 14.61
N MET A 65 -6.90 -9.53 14.78
CA MET A 65 -8.34 -9.83 14.86
C MET A 65 -9.00 -9.31 16.13
N THR A 66 -8.30 -9.32 17.27
CA THR A 66 -8.82 -8.81 18.54
C THR A 66 -8.92 -7.29 18.51
N GLU A 67 -7.89 -6.61 17.99
CA GLU A 67 -7.94 -5.17 17.74
C GLU A 67 -9.06 -4.82 16.78
N LYS A 68 -9.22 -5.54 15.66
CA LYS A 68 -10.34 -5.35 14.74
C LYS A 68 -11.70 -5.58 15.41
N TYR A 69 -11.83 -6.59 16.26
CA TYR A 69 -13.06 -6.85 17.00
C TYR A 69 -13.37 -5.69 17.96
N LEU A 70 -12.39 -5.28 18.76
CA LEU A 70 -12.52 -4.17 19.71
C LEU A 70 -12.71 -2.82 19.02
N TYR A 71 -12.20 -2.63 17.81
CA TYR A 71 -12.31 -1.38 17.07
C TYR A 71 -13.60 -1.29 16.24
N HIS A 72 -13.98 -2.37 15.54
CA HIS A 72 -15.10 -2.35 14.59
C HIS A 72 -16.45 -2.74 15.20
N LEU A 73 -16.47 -3.45 16.34
CA LEU A 73 -17.71 -3.95 16.96
C LEU A 73 -17.99 -3.38 18.36
N ASN A 74 -17.09 -2.53 18.88
CA ASN A 74 -17.33 -1.78 20.11
C ASN A 74 -17.80 -0.36 19.78
N PHE A 75 -19.10 -0.10 19.91
CA PHE A 75 -19.68 1.22 19.63
C PHE A 75 -19.21 2.30 20.62
N ASP A 76 -18.71 1.92 21.80
CA ASP A 76 -18.20 2.85 22.81
C ASP A 76 -16.71 3.16 22.65
N PHE A 77 -16.00 2.45 21.76
CA PHE A 77 -14.58 2.68 21.56
C PHE A 77 -14.34 4.00 20.82
N ASN A 78 -13.75 4.98 21.53
CA ASN A 78 -13.33 6.25 20.94
C ASN A 78 -11.80 6.34 20.84
N PRO A 79 -11.19 6.07 19.66
CA PRO A 79 -9.74 6.22 19.48
C PRO A 79 -9.28 7.68 19.50
N ARG A 80 -10.21 8.66 19.44
CA ARG A 80 -9.88 10.07 19.28
C ARG A 80 -9.75 10.83 20.60
N GLU A 81 -9.89 10.19 21.76
CA GLU A 81 -9.63 10.87 23.05
C GLU A 81 -8.22 11.47 23.11
N ILE A 82 -7.22 10.79 22.53
CA ILE A 82 -5.83 11.27 22.47
C ILE A 82 -5.69 12.50 21.55
N ILE A 83 -6.47 12.56 20.47
CA ILE A 83 -6.43 13.67 19.50
C ILE A 83 -7.26 14.85 20.00
N GLY A 84 -8.35 14.58 20.71
CA GLY A 84 -9.22 15.58 21.34
C GLY A 84 -10.07 16.39 20.35
N ASP A 85 -10.33 15.83 19.17
CA ASP A 85 -10.94 16.56 18.05
C ASP A 85 -12.22 15.91 17.50
N ASP A 86 -13.00 16.68 16.73
CA ASP A 86 -14.21 16.20 16.07
C ASP A 86 -13.91 15.71 14.65
N PRO A 87 -14.01 14.40 14.35
CA PRO A 87 -13.72 13.86 13.03
C PRO A 87 -14.70 14.28 11.93
N GLU A 88 -15.85 14.85 12.30
CA GLU A 88 -16.90 15.28 11.36
C GLU A 88 -16.73 16.72 10.87
N THR A 89 -15.81 17.47 11.49
CA THR A 89 -15.58 18.87 11.16
C THR A 89 -14.12 19.17 10.89
N ASN A 90 -13.85 20.23 10.12
CA ASN A 90 -12.48 20.67 9.82
C ASN A 90 -12.07 21.90 10.64
N ALA A 91 -12.56 22.00 11.88
CA ALA A 91 -12.34 23.16 12.75
C ALA A 91 -10.91 23.22 13.32
N ASP A 92 -10.22 22.08 13.41
CA ASP A 92 -8.88 21.97 13.96
C ASP A 92 -7.81 22.01 12.87
N SER A 93 -6.78 22.85 13.05
CA SER A 93 -5.71 23.06 12.06
C SER A 93 -4.35 22.52 12.49
N LEU A 94 -4.19 22.05 13.73
CA LEU A 94 -2.92 21.52 14.24
C LEU A 94 -2.81 20.03 13.91
N TYR A 95 -2.23 19.72 12.75
CA TYR A 95 -1.87 18.37 12.33
C TYR A 95 -0.36 18.23 12.19
N GLY A 96 0.14 16.99 12.29
CA GLY A 96 1.56 16.66 12.21
C GLY A 96 2.11 16.15 13.55
N ASN A 97 2.71 14.96 13.51
CA ASN A 97 3.43 14.36 14.63
C ASN A 97 4.72 13.74 14.08
N ASN A 98 5.86 14.03 14.70
CA ASN A 98 7.15 13.46 14.30
C ASN A 98 7.41 12.07 14.90
N ASP A 99 6.55 11.58 15.80
CA ASP A 99 6.54 10.19 16.23
C ASP A 99 5.88 9.29 15.17
N VAL A 100 6.75 8.70 14.35
CA VAL A 100 6.38 7.77 13.28
C VAL A 100 6.49 6.30 13.69
N ALA A 101 6.96 6.03 14.92
CA ALA A 101 7.28 4.68 15.38
C ALA A 101 6.06 3.92 15.93
N GLY A 102 4.92 4.61 16.14
CA GLY A 102 3.68 4.06 16.71
C GLY A 102 3.20 2.74 16.07
N PRO A 103 2.19 2.07 16.64
CA PRO A 103 1.82 0.70 16.26
C PRO A 103 1.64 0.55 14.73
N ARG A 104 2.01 -0.59 14.13
CA ARG A 104 1.91 -0.84 12.68
C ARG A 104 2.70 0.14 11.78
N ALA A 105 3.90 0.55 12.21
CA ALA A 105 4.80 1.40 11.41
C ALA A 105 5.39 0.70 10.16
N ASP A 106 5.04 -0.56 9.90
CA ASP A 106 5.67 -1.41 8.90
C ASP A 106 5.31 -1.05 7.47
N HIS A 107 4.06 -0.65 7.20
CA HIS A 107 3.62 -0.27 5.85
C HIS A 107 4.27 1.03 5.39
N GLY A 108 4.20 2.09 6.20
CA GLY A 108 4.82 3.38 5.88
C GLY A 108 6.34 3.30 5.73
N THR A 109 7.02 2.52 6.58
CA THR A 109 8.47 2.26 6.47
C THR A 109 8.81 1.56 5.15
N PHE A 110 8.01 0.57 4.75
CA PHE A 110 8.19 -0.15 3.49
C PHE A 110 8.01 0.76 2.28
N VAL A 111 6.98 1.60 2.28
CA VAL A 111 6.70 2.60 1.24
C VAL A 111 7.85 3.62 1.14
N ALA A 112 8.30 4.17 2.28
CA ALA A 112 9.41 5.11 2.32
C ALA A 112 10.73 4.50 1.81
N GLY A 113 10.97 3.22 2.14
CA GLY A 113 12.14 2.48 1.67
C GLY A 113 12.20 2.36 0.15
N ILE A 114 11.07 2.09 -0.51
CA ILE A 114 11.00 2.05 -1.98
C ILE A 114 11.40 3.40 -2.58
N ILE A 115 10.98 4.52 -1.98
CA ILE A 115 11.29 5.87 -2.49
C ILE A 115 12.76 6.21 -2.25
N ALA A 116 13.24 6.08 -1.00
CA ALA A 116 14.45 6.77 -0.54
C ALA A 116 15.32 5.93 0.41
N ALA A 117 15.28 4.59 0.36
CA ALA A 117 16.30 3.80 1.06
C ALA A 117 17.70 4.22 0.59
N VAL A 118 18.62 4.34 1.56
CA VAL A 118 19.99 4.82 1.32
C VAL A 118 20.66 3.95 0.28
N ARG A 119 21.06 4.56 -0.83
CA ARG A 119 21.68 3.86 -1.95
C ARG A 119 23.16 3.58 -1.67
N ASN A 120 23.71 2.54 -2.29
CA ASN A 120 25.16 2.25 -2.34
C ASN A 120 25.85 2.03 -0.97
N ASN A 121 25.12 1.69 0.08
CA ASN A 121 25.68 1.40 1.40
C ASN A 121 25.93 -0.11 1.64
N ASN A 122 25.67 -0.96 0.62
CA ASN A 122 25.76 -2.42 0.66
C ASN A 122 24.84 -3.10 1.72
N ILE A 123 23.78 -2.41 2.16
CA ILE A 123 22.86 -2.90 3.18
C ILE A 123 21.42 -2.84 2.65
N GLY A 124 20.74 -3.98 2.59
CA GLY A 124 19.33 -4.02 2.21
C GLY A 124 19.10 -3.73 0.72
N CYS A 125 18.38 -2.64 0.43
CA CYS A 125 18.02 -2.23 -0.92
C CYS A 125 18.24 -0.74 -1.16
N ASP A 126 18.44 -0.41 -2.44
CA ASP A 126 18.47 0.97 -2.90
C ASP A 126 17.06 1.51 -3.14
N GLY A 127 16.78 2.72 -2.63
CA GLY A 127 15.57 3.47 -3.00
C GLY A 127 15.62 3.95 -4.45
N VAL A 128 14.47 4.23 -5.04
CA VAL A 128 14.38 4.74 -6.42
C VAL A 128 15.05 6.11 -6.57
N ALA A 129 14.91 7.00 -5.58
CA ALA A 129 15.48 8.34 -5.59
C ALA A 129 16.64 8.45 -4.58
N GLU A 130 17.74 9.06 -5.02
CA GLU A 130 18.93 9.27 -4.17
C GLU A 130 18.80 10.47 -3.22
N ASN A 131 18.18 11.56 -3.69
CA ASN A 131 18.14 12.85 -2.97
C ASN A 131 16.72 13.24 -2.53
N ALA A 132 15.88 12.27 -2.17
CA ALA A 132 14.55 12.52 -1.66
C ALA A 132 14.55 12.63 -0.12
N LYS A 133 13.87 13.66 0.42
CA LYS A 133 13.57 13.75 1.85
C LYS A 133 12.15 13.25 2.09
N ILE A 134 11.98 12.37 3.08
CA ILE A 134 10.68 11.80 3.44
C ILE A 134 10.03 12.64 4.54
N MET A 135 8.82 13.15 4.26
CA MET A 135 7.92 13.69 5.27
C MET A 135 6.86 12.63 5.56
N ALA A 136 7.01 11.91 6.67
CA ALA A 136 6.06 10.88 7.07
C ALA A 136 4.90 11.53 7.85
N LEU A 137 3.68 11.31 7.37
CA LEU A 137 2.44 11.75 8.02
C LEU A 137 1.55 10.54 8.25
N ARG A 138 1.23 10.28 9.51
CA ARG A 138 0.40 9.14 9.91
C ARG A 138 -1.08 9.53 9.86
N VAL A 139 -1.78 9.08 8.83
CA VAL A 139 -3.23 9.27 8.67
C VAL A 139 -4.08 8.06 9.05
N VAL A 140 -3.42 6.90 9.24
CA VAL A 140 -4.04 5.65 9.71
C VAL A 140 -3.29 5.17 10.94
N PRO A 141 -3.85 5.32 12.14
CA PRO A 141 -3.30 4.63 13.28
C PRO A 141 -3.74 3.16 13.33
N ASN A 142 -5.02 2.87 13.03
CA ASN A 142 -5.67 1.55 12.91
C ASN A 142 -7.03 1.73 12.16
N GLY A 143 -7.46 0.78 11.32
CA GLY A 143 -8.72 0.87 10.55
C GLY A 143 -8.61 1.66 9.23
N ASP A 144 -9.76 2.06 8.66
CA ASP A 144 -9.82 2.87 7.44
C ASP A 144 -9.50 4.36 7.71
N GLU A 145 -8.99 5.06 6.70
CA GLU A 145 -8.69 6.49 6.78
C GLU A 145 -9.97 7.32 6.96
N ARG A 146 -9.97 8.26 7.91
CA ARG A 146 -11.02 9.30 7.98
C ARG A 146 -10.69 10.45 7.03
N ASP A 147 -11.71 10.99 6.38
CA ASP A 147 -11.58 12.03 5.36
C ASP A 147 -10.93 13.31 5.91
N LYS A 148 -11.30 13.74 7.14
CA LYS A 148 -10.64 14.86 7.85
C LYS A 148 -9.13 14.66 7.96
N ASP A 149 -8.69 13.50 8.44
CA ASP A 149 -7.27 13.21 8.70
C ASP A 149 -6.47 13.19 7.39
N VAL A 150 -7.03 12.63 6.33
CA VAL A 150 -6.44 12.66 4.98
C VAL A 150 -6.35 14.09 4.45
N ALA A 151 -7.44 14.87 4.55
CA ALA A 151 -7.48 16.24 4.07
C ALA A 151 -6.45 17.12 4.78
N ASN A 152 -6.35 17.02 6.10
CA ASN A 152 -5.42 17.80 6.90
C ASN A 152 -3.96 17.37 6.72
N ALA A 153 -3.68 16.07 6.55
CA ALA A 153 -2.33 15.63 6.22
C ALA A 153 -1.87 16.11 4.84
N ILE A 154 -2.76 16.11 3.84
CA ILE A 154 -2.46 16.70 2.52
C ILE A 154 -2.11 18.19 2.69
N ARG A 155 -2.92 18.96 3.43
CA ARG A 155 -2.64 20.38 3.69
C ARG A 155 -1.32 20.59 4.40
N TYR A 156 -1.09 19.84 5.48
CA TYR A 156 0.17 19.90 6.23
C TYR A 156 1.37 19.61 5.33
N ALA A 157 1.29 18.55 4.51
CA ALA A 157 2.37 18.20 3.59
C ALA A 157 2.68 19.36 2.63
N VAL A 158 1.64 19.92 2.01
CA VAL A 158 1.75 21.04 1.07
C VAL A 158 2.36 22.27 1.76
N ASP A 159 1.85 22.65 2.93
CA ASP A 159 2.28 23.84 3.66
C ASP A 159 3.71 23.70 4.22
N ASN A 160 4.16 22.46 4.46
CA ASN A 160 5.54 22.16 4.85
C ASN A 160 6.46 21.84 3.66
N GLY A 161 6.04 22.17 2.43
CA GLY A 161 6.91 22.17 1.25
C GLY A 161 7.06 20.84 0.52
N ALA A 162 6.18 19.86 0.76
CA ALA A 162 6.15 18.63 -0.03
C ALA A 162 5.90 18.94 -1.51
N LYS A 163 6.69 18.34 -2.41
CA LYS A 163 6.52 18.44 -3.87
C LYS A 163 5.76 17.25 -4.46
N ILE A 164 5.79 16.13 -3.75
CA ILE A 164 5.13 14.87 -4.10
C ILE A 164 4.43 14.35 -2.86
N ILE A 165 3.16 13.99 -2.98
CA ILE A 165 2.38 13.29 -1.95
C ILE A 165 2.10 11.89 -2.46
N ASN A 166 2.53 10.88 -1.71
CA ASN A 166 2.28 9.48 -2.00
C ASN A 166 1.17 8.93 -1.10
N LEU A 167 0.03 8.60 -1.69
CA LEU A 167 -1.16 8.05 -1.03
C LEU A 167 -1.23 6.53 -1.30
N SER A 168 -0.55 5.74 -0.47
CA SER A 168 -0.48 4.27 -0.60
C SER A 168 -1.61 3.55 0.14
N PHE A 169 -2.81 4.12 0.13
CA PHE A 169 -4.01 3.58 0.76
C PHE A 169 -5.22 3.80 -0.14
N GLY A 170 -6.38 3.23 0.22
CA GLY A 170 -7.64 3.48 -0.45
C GLY A 170 -8.81 2.83 0.29
N LYS A 171 -10.01 3.36 0.10
CA LYS A 171 -11.23 2.92 0.80
C LYS A 171 -12.48 2.98 -0.08
N ASP A 172 -13.52 2.29 0.36
CA ASP A 172 -14.79 2.15 -0.38
C ASP A 172 -15.76 3.29 -0.12
N PHE A 173 -15.64 3.93 1.04
CA PHE A 173 -16.55 4.97 1.49
C PHE A 173 -15.79 6.22 1.93
N SER A 174 -16.28 7.38 1.50
CA SER A 174 -15.75 8.70 1.85
C SER A 174 -16.91 9.64 2.21
N PRO A 175 -17.46 9.52 3.43
CA PRO A 175 -18.62 10.31 3.87
C PRO A 175 -18.41 11.82 3.81
N GLN A 176 -17.17 12.30 3.94
CA GLN A 176 -16.82 13.73 3.89
C GLN A 176 -15.83 13.99 2.74
N LYS A 177 -16.06 13.35 1.60
CA LYS A 177 -15.23 13.46 0.39
C LYS A 177 -14.88 14.91 0.04
N GLU A 178 -15.79 15.85 0.27
CA GLU A 178 -15.59 17.27 -0.03
C GLU A 178 -14.41 17.88 0.75
N LEU A 179 -14.07 17.36 1.95
CA LEU A 179 -12.87 17.78 2.68
C LEU A 179 -11.61 17.43 1.90
N VAL A 180 -11.53 16.17 1.46
CA VAL A 180 -10.40 15.63 0.71
C VAL A 180 -10.29 16.30 -0.65
N ASP A 181 -11.40 16.49 -1.37
CA ASP A 181 -11.45 17.19 -2.65
C ASP A 181 -10.89 18.62 -2.55
N ARG A 182 -11.23 19.35 -1.48
CA ARG A 182 -10.67 20.70 -1.24
C ARG A 182 -9.17 20.66 -0.96
N ALA A 183 -8.69 19.64 -0.26
CA ALA A 183 -7.26 19.46 -0.01
C ALA A 183 -6.48 19.09 -1.28
N LEU A 184 -7.03 18.23 -2.14
CA LEU A 184 -6.44 17.87 -3.43
C LEU A 184 -6.38 19.06 -4.39
N LYS A 185 -7.45 19.87 -4.47
CA LYS A 185 -7.45 21.12 -5.24
C LYS A 185 -6.37 22.08 -4.73
N TYR A 186 -6.21 22.18 -3.41
CA TYR A 186 -5.17 23.01 -2.80
C TYR A 186 -3.75 22.52 -3.14
N ALA A 187 -3.51 21.21 -3.10
CA ALA A 187 -2.24 20.62 -3.53
C ALA A 187 -1.90 21.00 -4.99
N GLY A 188 -2.87 20.95 -5.90
CA GLY A 188 -2.70 21.41 -7.29
C GLY A 188 -2.37 22.88 -7.42
N GLN A 189 -3.08 23.75 -6.70
CA GLN A 189 -2.79 25.19 -6.65
C GLN A 189 -1.37 25.50 -6.14
N LYS A 190 -0.78 24.58 -5.38
CA LYS A 190 0.58 24.69 -4.84
C LYS A 190 1.61 23.88 -5.62
N ASN A 191 1.27 23.42 -6.83
CA ASN A 191 2.16 22.69 -7.74
C ASN A 191 2.73 21.40 -7.11
N VAL A 192 1.87 20.62 -6.44
CA VAL A 192 2.23 19.34 -5.80
C VAL A 192 1.70 18.18 -6.63
N LEU A 193 2.56 17.21 -6.93
CA LEU A 193 2.17 15.96 -7.59
C LEU A 193 1.57 15.00 -6.56
N VAL A 194 0.39 14.45 -6.83
CA VAL A 194 -0.22 13.41 -6.00
C VAL A 194 -0.14 12.07 -6.73
N VAL A 195 0.40 11.06 -6.06
CA VAL A 195 0.54 9.69 -6.58
C VAL A 195 -0.23 8.76 -5.65
N HIS A 196 -1.21 8.04 -6.20
CA HIS A 196 -2.15 7.22 -5.46
C HIS A 196 -2.08 5.76 -5.92
N ALA A 197 -2.26 4.83 -4.97
CA ALA A 197 -2.34 3.41 -5.25
C ALA A 197 -3.74 3.04 -5.75
N ALA A 198 -3.83 2.30 -6.86
CA ALA A 198 -5.13 2.01 -7.47
C ALA A 198 -6.07 1.12 -6.61
N GLY A 199 -5.55 0.41 -5.60
CA GLY A 199 -6.28 -0.56 -4.78
C GLY A 199 -5.90 -2.02 -5.09
N ASN A 200 -6.33 -2.95 -4.23
CA ASN A 200 -5.84 -4.34 -4.20
C ASN A 200 -6.95 -5.39 -4.30
N GLU A 201 -8.09 -5.05 -4.89
CA GLU A 201 -9.28 -5.91 -4.93
C GLU A 201 -9.40 -6.68 -6.26
N GLY A 202 -8.58 -6.34 -7.25
CA GLY A 202 -8.67 -6.86 -8.61
C GLY A 202 -9.90 -6.34 -9.35
N ASP A 203 -10.41 -5.17 -8.96
CA ASP A 203 -11.63 -4.58 -9.50
C ASP A 203 -11.31 -3.53 -10.58
N ASN A 204 -12.34 -3.17 -11.37
CA ASN A 204 -12.25 -2.14 -12.39
C ASN A 204 -12.65 -0.77 -11.80
N ASN A 205 -11.68 0.12 -11.60
CA ASN A 205 -11.88 1.47 -11.06
C ASN A 205 -12.70 2.41 -11.98
N ASP A 206 -12.97 2.01 -13.21
CA ASP A 206 -13.92 2.72 -14.07
C ASP A 206 -15.39 2.42 -13.70
N VAL A 207 -15.63 1.41 -12.86
CA VAL A 207 -16.95 0.96 -12.39
C VAL A 207 -17.05 1.04 -10.87
N GLU A 208 -16.06 0.48 -10.17
CA GLU A 208 -15.98 0.47 -8.71
C GLU A 208 -15.13 1.65 -8.23
N ILE A 209 -15.75 2.66 -7.64
CA ILE A 209 -15.04 3.86 -7.20
C ILE A 209 -14.22 3.53 -5.95
N ARG A 210 -12.96 3.96 -5.95
CA ARG A 210 -12.06 3.92 -4.79
C ARG A 210 -11.72 5.33 -4.35
N TYR A 211 -11.70 5.57 -3.05
CA TYR A 211 -11.41 6.88 -2.47
C TYR A 211 -10.03 6.90 -1.81
N PRO A 212 -9.31 8.04 -1.85
CA PRO A 212 -9.66 9.25 -2.62
C PRO A 212 -9.67 9.01 -4.12
N THR A 213 -10.58 9.69 -4.82
CA THR A 213 -10.67 9.65 -6.29
C THR A 213 -10.40 11.03 -6.86
N ASN A 214 -9.71 11.11 -7.99
CA ASN A 214 -9.52 12.35 -8.75
C ASN A 214 -10.73 12.71 -9.62
N ARG A 215 -11.94 12.56 -9.07
CA ARG A 215 -13.21 12.87 -9.75
C ARG A 215 -14.12 13.65 -8.82
N ASP A 216 -14.65 14.77 -9.28
CA ASP A 216 -15.70 15.50 -8.57
C ASP A 216 -17.08 14.83 -8.75
N SER A 217 -18.12 15.43 -8.17
CA SER A 217 -19.50 14.95 -8.30
C SER A 217 -20.06 14.98 -9.73
N GLN A 218 -19.38 15.66 -10.67
CA GLN A 218 -19.70 15.70 -12.09
C GLN A 218 -18.76 14.81 -12.93
N ASN A 219 -17.97 13.95 -12.28
CA ASN A 219 -16.98 13.06 -12.89
C ASN A 219 -15.86 13.80 -13.64
N LYS A 220 -15.54 15.05 -13.25
CA LYS A 220 -14.42 15.83 -13.81
C LYS A 220 -13.16 15.66 -12.96
N PRO A 221 -11.96 15.71 -13.56
CA PRO A 221 -10.70 15.72 -12.81
C PRO A 221 -10.63 16.86 -11.78
N LEU A 222 -10.30 16.53 -10.52
CA LEU A 222 -10.11 17.52 -9.44
C LEU A 222 -8.74 18.19 -9.53
N LEU A 223 -7.73 17.41 -9.92
CA LEU A 223 -6.32 17.75 -9.95
C LEU A 223 -5.70 17.19 -11.23
N GLN A 224 -5.07 18.04 -12.04
CA GLN A 224 -4.36 17.59 -13.22
C GLN A 224 -3.13 16.76 -12.85
N SER A 225 -2.39 17.15 -11.81
CA SER A 225 -1.18 16.52 -11.26
C SER A 225 -1.47 15.31 -10.35
N TRP A 226 -2.41 14.45 -10.76
CA TRP A 226 -2.75 13.21 -10.05
C TRP A 226 -2.38 11.98 -10.87
N LEU A 227 -1.83 10.94 -10.24
CA LEU A 227 -1.53 9.65 -10.86
C LEU A 227 -2.11 8.49 -10.06
N ASP A 228 -2.94 7.66 -10.69
CA ASP A 228 -3.35 6.36 -10.16
C ASP A 228 -2.48 5.22 -10.70
N VAL A 229 -1.93 4.41 -9.79
CA VAL A 229 -0.88 3.43 -10.10
C VAL A 229 -1.33 2.00 -9.82
N GLY A 230 -1.40 1.20 -10.89
CA GLY A 230 -1.59 -0.25 -10.82
C GLY A 230 -0.28 -1.02 -10.54
N ALA A 231 -0.39 -2.27 -10.08
CA ALA A 231 0.74 -3.10 -9.72
C ALA A 231 1.08 -4.13 -10.82
N SER A 232 2.35 -4.17 -11.20
CA SER A 232 2.92 -5.13 -12.13
C SER A 232 4.00 -5.98 -11.47
N SER A 233 4.19 -7.19 -11.99
CA SER A 233 5.25 -8.11 -11.61
C SER A 233 6.50 -7.90 -12.45
N MET A 234 7.67 -8.19 -11.88
CA MET A 234 8.91 -8.33 -12.65
C MET A 234 8.83 -9.46 -13.69
N LYS A 235 8.02 -10.51 -13.43
CA LYS A 235 7.88 -11.65 -14.32
C LYS A 235 6.95 -11.29 -15.48
N LYS A 236 7.53 -11.04 -16.66
CA LYS A 236 6.79 -10.91 -17.91
C LYS A 236 5.96 -12.17 -18.16
N GLY A 237 4.74 -12.02 -18.67
CA GLY A 237 3.86 -13.15 -18.96
C GLY A 237 2.40 -12.77 -18.86
N LYS A 238 1.55 -13.78 -18.61
CA LYS A 238 0.10 -13.58 -18.43
C LYS A 238 -0.24 -12.98 -17.06
N ASN A 239 0.55 -13.29 -16.03
CA ASN A 239 0.47 -12.74 -14.66
C ASN A 239 1.29 -11.44 -14.51
N PHE A 240 1.51 -10.71 -15.62
CA PHE A 240 2.28 -9.48 -15.58
C PHE A 240 1.61 -8.39 -14.74
N PRO A 241 0.31 -8.09 -14.87
CA PRO A 241 -0.40 -7.37 -13.81
C PRO A 241 -0.58 -8.29 -12.59
N GLY A 242 -0.43 -7.75 -11.38
CA GLY A 242 -0.78 -8.49 -10.17
C GLY A 242 -2.26 -8.86 -10.19
N PHE A 243 -2.62 -10.08 -9.80
CA PHE A 243 -4.02 -10.54 -9.82
C PHE A 243 -4.92 -9.70 -8.90
N PHE A 244 -4.34 -9.08 -7.88
CA PHE A 244 -4.99 -8.17 -6.95
C PHE A 244 -5.04 -6.73 -7.45
N SER A 245 -4.27 -6.35 -8.47
CA SER A 245 -4.19 -4.94 -8.87
C SER A 245 -5.53 -4.48 -9.42
N ASN A 246 -6.07 -3.39 -8.87
CA ASN A 246 -7.13 -2.68 -9.56
C ASN A 246 -6.61 -2.13 -10.89
N TYR A 247 -7.53 -1.95 -11.82
CA TYR A 247 -7.27 -1.50 -13.18
C TYR A 247 -8.39 -0.58 -13.66
N GLY A 248 -8.19 0.12 -14.77
CA GLY A 248 -9.22 1.00 -15.34
C GLY A 248 -8.67 1.80 -16.50
N LYS A 249 -9.37 1.83 -17.63
CA LYS A 249 -8.91 2.54 -18.83
C LYS A 249 -9.01 4.06 -18.67
N ILE A 250 -9.81 4.54 -17.70
CA ILE A 250 -10.06 5.95 -17.44
C ILE A 250 -9.42 6.38 -16.12
N ASN A 251 -9.53 5.56 -15.08
CA ASN A 251 -9.16 5.93 -13.71
C ASN A 251 -7.85 5.29 -13.20
N VAL A 252 -7.14 4.48 -14.00
CA VAL A 252 -5.78 4.04 -13.68
C VAL A 252 -4.81 4.53 -14.74
N ASP A 253 -3.85 5.35 -14.38
CA ASP A 253 -2.99 6.05 -15.33
C ASP A 253 -1.91 5.12 -15.93
N LEU A 254 -1.18 4.41 -15.07
CA LEU A 254 -0.07 3.55 -15.46
C LEU A 254 0.16 2.44 -14.42
N PHE A 255 1.04 1.50 -14.75
CA PHE A 255 1.46 0.44 -13.83
C PHE A 255 2.90 0.66 -13.35
N ALA A 256 3.25 0.14 -12.18
CA ALA A 256 4.63 0.09 -11.69
C ALA A 256 4.92 -1.24 -10.98
N PRO A 257 6.19 -1.63 -10.77
CA PRO A 257 6.52 -2.81 -9.99
C PRO A 257 5.88 -2.76 -8.60
N GLY A 258 5.03 -3.74 -8.29
CA GLY A 258 4.27 -3.83 -7.05
C GLY A 258 3.98 -5.25 -6.59
N VAL A 259 4.51 -6.26 -7.28
CA VAL A 259 4.39 -7.69 -6.91
C VAL A 259 5.77 -8.20 -6.50
N ASP A 260 5.83 -8.86 -5.35
CA ASP A 260 7.05 -9.42 -4.74
C ASP A 260 8.18 -8.38 -4.62
N VAL A 261 7.83 -7.17 -4.18
CA VAL A 261 8.79 -6.08 -3.97
C VAL A 261 9.53 -6.31 -2.66
N PHE A 262 10.84 -6.07 -2.62
CA PHE A 262 11.66 -6.13 -1.42
C PHE A 262 11.90 -4.72 -0.88
N SER A 263 11.68 -4.49 0.42
CA SER A 263 11.98 -3.19 1.06
C SER A 263 12.14 -3.28 2.58
N LEU A 264 12.34 -2.10 3.20
CA LEU A 264 12.59 -1.89 4.62
C LEU A 264 11.36 -2.26 5.47
N THR A 265 11.59 -2.74 6.69
CA THR A 265 10.57 -2.84 7.74
C THR A 265 11.20 -2.48 9.10
N PRO A 266 10.43 -1.99 10.09
CA PRO A 266 10.98 -1.53 11.37
C PRO A 266 11.87 -2.55 12.08
N GLY A 267 12.81 -2.04 12.88
CA GLY A 267 13.75 -2.86 13.65
C GLY A 267 14.92 -3.40 12.83
N SER A 268 15.42 -2.63 11.85
CA SER A 268 16.55 -3.00 10.97
C SER A 268 16.31 -4.30 10.20
N LYS A 269 15.07 -4.52 9.75
CA LYS A 269 14.64 -5.71 9.03
C LYS A 269 14.24 -5.35 7.60
N TYR A 270 14.05 -6.41 6.80
CA TYR A 270 13.54 -6.32 5.44
C TYR A 270 12.40 -7.31 5.25
N SER A 271 11.55 -7.06 4.28
CA SER A 271 10.49 -8.01 3.91
C SER A 271 10.20 -7.95 2.41
N VAL A 272 9.43 -8.94 1.93
CA VAL A 272 8.89 -8.96 0.57
C VAL A 272 7.38 -8.83 0.66
N LYS A 273 6.80 -7.86 -0.04
CA LYS A 273 5.36 -7.58 -0.02
C LYS A 273 4.84 -7.29 -1.42
N SER A 274 3.53 -7.48 -1.59
CA SER A 274 2.79 -7.23 -2.84
C SER A 274 1.62 -6.29 -2.59
N GLY A 275 1.42 -5.31 -3.47
CA GLY A 275 0.36 -4.31 -3.37
C GLY A 275 0.57 -3.12 -4.31
N THR A 276 -0.52 -2.48 -4.73
CA THR A 276 -0.48 -1.18 -5.42
C THR A 276 0.10 -0.08 -4.52
N SER A 277 -0.04 -0.24 -3.20
CA SER A 277 0.66 0.55 -2.17
C SER A 277 2.19 0.55 -2.33
N PHE A 278 2.77 -0.44 -3.01
CA PHE A 278 4.20 -0.55 -3.28
C PHE A 278 4.56 -0.18 -4.73
N ALA A 279 3.56 -0.12 -5.62
CA ALA A 279 3.72 0.39 -6.98
C ALA A 279 3.74 1.94 -7.01
N ALA A 280 2.82 2.58 -6.29
CA ALA A 280 2.76 4.04 -6.13
C ALA A 280 4.11 4.67 -5.71
N PRO A 281 4.83 4.18 -4.67
CA PRO A 281 6.11 4.76 -4.27
C PRO A 281 7.22 4.60 -5.32
N VAL A 282 7.15 3.59 -6.21
CA VAL A 282 8.09 3.52 -7.34
C VAL A 282 7.90 4.72 -8.25
N VAL A 283 6.65 5.07 -8.56
CA VAL A 283 6.32 6.24 -9.41
C VAL A 283 6.68 7.55 -8.70
N SER A 284 6.40 7.66 -7.39
CA SER A 284 6.82 8.78 -6.55
C SER A 284 8.34 8.96 -6.56
N GLY A 285 9.10 7.87 -6.49
CA GLY A 285 10.56 7.91 -6.60
C GLY A 285 11.04 8.38 -7.98
N VAL A 286 10.43 7.91 -9.07
CA VAL A 286 10.77 8.40 -10.43
C VAL A 286 10.42 9.88 -10.59
N ALA A 287 9.28 10.32 -10.05
CA ALA A 287 8.93 11.74 -10.01
C ALA A 287 9.98 12.57 -9.24
N ALA A 288 10.46 12.07 -8.11
CA ALA A 288 11.51 12.72 -7.33
C ALA A 288 12.85 12.81 -8.08
N LEU A 289 13.22 11.79 -8.86
CA LEU A 289 14.39 11.85 -9.75
C LEU A 289 14.23 12.96 -10.80
N ILE A 290 13.06 13.07 -11.43
CA ILE A 290 12.78 14.10 -12.44
C ILE A 290 12.85 15.49 -11.79
N MET A 291 12.14 15.71 -10.68
CA MET A 291 12.10 17.00 -9.99
C MET A 291 13.46 17.39 -9.38
N GLY A 292 14.29 16.41 -8.99
CA GLY A 292 15.65 16.68 -8.53
C GLY A 292 16.59 17.13 -9.65
N ALA A 293 16.45 16.56 -10.85
CA ALA A 293 17.25 16.93 -12.02
C ALA A 293 16.73 18.20 -12.74
N TYR A 294 15.41 18.43 -12.70
CA TYR A 294 14.71 19.49 -13.40
C TYR A 294 13.72 20.21 -12.46
N PRO A 295 14.22 20.99 -11.48
CA PRO A 295 13.40 21.55 -10.39
C PRO A 295 12.37 22.60 -10.84
N ASP A 296 12.54 23.17 -12.04
CA ASP A 296 11.63 24.17 -12.61
C ASP A 296 10.37 23.56 -13.26
N LEU A 297 10.31 22.23 -13.42
CA LEU A 297 9.15 21.56 -13.99
C LEU A 297 7.94 21.64 -13.03
N SER A 298 6.78 21.98 -13.59
CA SER A 298 5.52 21.89 -12.85
C SER A 298 5.16 20.43 -12.57
N ALA A 299 4.37 20.18 -11.52
CA ALA A 299 3.84 18.87 -11.20
C ALA A 299 3.03 18.28 -12.38
N ASP A 300 2.31 19.14 -13.12
CA ASP A 300 1.58 18.76 -14.33
C ASP A 300 2.52 18.31 -15.45
N ALA A 301 3.65 19.00 -15.65
CA ALA A 301 4.67 18.60 -16.62
C ALA A 301 5.33 17.28 -16.24
N VAL A 302 5.65 17.09 -14.95
CA VAL A 302 6.22 15.83 -14.43
C VAL A 302 5.23 14.67 -14.63
N ARG A 303 3.95 14.88 -14.35
CA ARG A 303 2.91 13.88 -14.65
C ARG A 303 2.89 13.53 -16.14
N ASP A 304 2.87 14.51 -17.02
CA ASP A 304 2.81 14.29 -18.46
C ASP A 304 4.05 13.51 -18.97
N ILE A 305 5.24 13.83 -18.45
CA ILE A 305 6.48 13.08 -18.70
C ILE A 305 6.34 11.62 -18.26
N LEU A 306 5.82 11.36 -17.05
CA LEU A 306 5.62 9.99 -16.55
C LEU A 306 4.66 9.20 -17.44
N LEU A 307 3.56 9.81 -17.90
CA LEU A 307 2.59 9.15 -18.79
C LEU A 307 3.17 8.87 -20.19
N LYS A 308 3.92 9.80 -20.76
CA LYS A 308 4.52 9.68 -22.10
C LYS A 308 5.71 8.74 -22.14
N SER A 309 6.41 8.58 -21.02
CA SER A 309 7.65 7.80 -20.93
C SER A 309 7.46 6.31 -20.69
N VAL A 310 6.23 5.84 -20.42
CA VAL A 310 5.97 4.45 -20.04
C VAL A 310 6.54 3.45 -21.05
N GLN A 311 7.03 2.33 -20.54
CA GLN A 311 7.31 1.17 -21.36
C GLN A 311 5.98 0.45 -21.66
N LYS A 312 5.54 0.51 -22.92
CA LYS A 312 4.36 -0.23 -23.37
C LYS A 312 4.58 -1.74 -23.26
N TYR A 313 3.51 -2.46 -22.92
CA TYR A 313 3.49 -3.93 -22.88
C TYR A 313 2.35 -4.47 -23.74
N ASN A 314 2.60 -4.67 -25.04
CA ASN A 314 1.56 -5.00 -26.02
C ASN A 314 1.25 -6.50 -26.09
N LYS A 315 0.98 -7.14 -24.93
CA LYS A 315 0.66 -8.57 -24.84
C LYS A 315 -0.70 -8.80 -24.18
N LYS A 316 -1.30 -9.97 -24.46
CA LYS A 316 -2.46 -10.45 -23.72
C LYS A 316 -2.04 -10.95 -22.34
N VAL A 317 -2.73 -10.47 -21.32
CA VAL A 317 -2.55 -10.81 -19.91
C VAL A 317 -3.85 -11.33 -19.34
N PHE A 318 -3.78 -11.94 -18.17
CA PHE A 318 -4.97 -12.19 -17.39
C PHE A 318 -5.51 -10.87 -16.85
N LEU A 319 -6.82 -10.71 -16.94
CA LEU A 319 -7.54 -9.65 -16.25
C LEU A 319 -7.31 -9.85 -14.73
N PRO A 320 -6.87 -8.82 -13.99
CA PRO A 320 -6.82 -8.90 -12.53
C PRO A 320 -8.20 -9.28 -11.99
N SER A 321 -8.23 -10.17 -11.01
CA SER A 321 -9.43 -10.59 -10.28
C SER A 321 -8.99 -11.50 -9.13
N ILE A 322 -9.53 -11.22 -7.94
CA ILE A 322 -9.42 -12.12 -6.77
C ILE A 322 -10.63 -13.07 -6.72
N LYS A 323 -11.76 -12.66 -7.29
CA LYS A 323 -13.05 -13.37 -7.22
C LYS A 323 -13.16 -14.48 -8.28
N ASP A 324 -12.61 -14.26 -9.47
CA ASP A 324 -12.76 -15.17 -10.60
C ASP A 324 -11.60 -16.16 -10.74
N LYS A 325 -11.88 -17.45 -10.52
CA LYS A 325 -10.93 -18.55 -10.78
C LYS A 325 -10.64 -18.75 -12.27
N LYS A 326 -11.44 -18.17 -13.18
CA LYS A 326 -11.25 -18.24 -14.64
C LYS A 326 -10.72 -16.89 -15.16
N SER A 327 -9.41 -16.80 -15.32
CA SER A 327 -8.78 -15.57 -15.77
C SER A 327 -9.06 -15.26 -17.26
N LYS A 328 -10.04 -14.39 -17.51
CA LYS A 328 -10.28 -13.79 -18.84
C LYS A 328 -8.99 -13.14 -19.33
N LYS A 329 -8.66 -13.30 -20.61
CA LYS A 329 -7.50 -12.63 -21.22
C LYS A 329 -7.91 -11.30 -21.83
N VAL A 330 -7.16 -10.26 -21.53
CA VAL A 330 -7.31 -8.92 -22.12
C VAL A 330 -5.95 -8.43 -22.60
N LYS A 331 -5.92 -7.42 -23.47
CA LYS A 331 -4.65 -6.74 -23.76
C LYS A 331 -4.28 -5.88 -22.55
N PHE A 332 -3.01 -5.90 -22.15
CA PHE A 332 -2.54 -5.06 -21.04
C PHE A 332 -2.78 -3.57 -21.29
N GLU A 333 -2.78 -3.14 -22.56
CA GLU A 333 -3.10 -1.77 -22.96
C GLU A 333 -4.49 -1.29 -22.51
N ASN A 334 -5.39 -2.22 -22.19
CA ASN A 334 -6.75 -1.91 -21.73
C ASN A 334 -6.87 -1.81 -20.20
N LEU A 335 -5.79 -2.07 -19.46
CA LEU A 335 -5.80 -2.03 -17.99
C LEU A 335 -5.50 -0.64 -17.41
N SER A 336 -5.00 0.28 -18.22
CA SER A 336 -4.69 1.66 -17.81
C SER A 336 -4.79 2.63 -18.98
N VAL A 337 -4.88 3.93 -18.69
CA VAL A 337 -4.82 5.03 -19.65
C VAL A 337 -3.64 4.84 -20.59
N THR A 338 -2.44 4.71 -20.03
CA THR A 338 -1.21 4.57 -20.81
C THR A 338 -0.99 3.16 -21.32
N GLY A 339 -1.55 2.13 -20.70
CA GLY A 339 -1.29 0.75 -21.11
C GLY A 339 0.17 0.32 -20.97
N GLY A 340 0.93 0.98 -20.09
CA GLY A 340 2.36 0.77 -19.92
C GLY A 340 2.79 0.81 -18.47
N VAL A 341 4.07 0.49 -18.27
CA VAL A 341 4.72 0.50 -16.96
C VAL A 341 5.70 1.68 -16.87
N VAL A 342 5.79 2.32 -15.71
CA VAL A 342 6.72 3.43 -15.45
C VAL A 342 8.14 3.08 -15.91
N ASN A 343 8.86 4.04 -16.48
CA ASN A 343 10.23 3.86 -16.97
C ASN A 343 11.08 5.10 -16.67
N ALA A 344 11.95 4.99 -15.66
CA ALA A 344 12.77 6.11 -15.18
C ALA A 344 13.70 6.68 -16.26
N TRP A 345 14.35 5.81 -17.04
CA TRP A 345 15.29 6.22 -18.09
C TRP A 345 14.60 7.03 -19.19
N ASN A 346 13.46 6.54 -19.68
CA ASN A 346 12.67 7.26 -20.67
C ASN A 346 12.13 8.58 -20.11
N ALA A 347 11.72 8.59 -18.84
CA ALA A 347 11.21 9.78 -18.19
C ALA A 347 12.27 10.89 -18.12
N LEU A 348 13.50 10.55 -17.72
CA LEU A 348 14.62 11.51 -17.70
C LEU A 348 15.01 12.00 -19.09
N LYS A 349 15.00 11.14 -20.12
CA LYS A 349 15.23 11.58 -21.51
C LYS A 349 14.18 12.58 -22.00
N ILE A 350 12.91 12.35 -21.69
CA ILE A 350 11.84 13.28 -22.07
C ILE A 350 11.94 14.57 -21.25
N ALA A 351 12.23 14.48 -19.95
CA ALA A 351 12.43 15.64 -19.09
C ALA A 351 13.56 16.54 -19.61
N ALA A 352 14.66 15.96 -20.11
CA ALA A 352 15.75 16.69 -20.75
C ALA A 352 15.33 17.50 -21.99
N SER A 353 14.21 17.15 -22.62
CA SER A 353 13.68 17.84 -23.80
C SER A 353 12.66 18.94 -23.47
N TYR A 354 12.18 19.02 -22.23
CA TYR A 354 11.37 20.15 -21.77
C TYR A 354 12.27 21.37 -21.69
N LYS A 355 12.09 22.31 -22.63
CA LYS A 355 12.83 23.57 -22.64
C LYS A 355 12.58 24.34 -21.34
N LYS A 356 13.66 24.85 -20.75
CA LYS A 356 13.62 25.82 -19.64
C LYS A 356 12.94 27.11 -20.06
#